data_AF-A0A7Y3F4W2-F1
#
_entry.id   AF-A0A7Y3F4W2-F1
#
_cell.length_a   1.000
_cell.length_b   1.000
_cell.length_c   1.000
_cell.angle_alpha   90.00
_cell.angle_beta   90.00
_cell.angle_gamma   90.00
#
_symmetry.space_group_name_H-M   'P 1'
#
loop_
_entity.id
_entity.type
_entity.pdbx_description
1 polymer ?
#
loop_
_entity_poly.entity_id
_entity_poly.type
_entity_poly.pdbx_seq_one_letter_code
_entity_poly.pdbx_strand_id
1 'polypeptide(L)'
;FLTIIGGAIFVGSQAWEWATFIKGDYGALETKGGRILQFVKADTGERAALADFSKTLPSERVDHEKKNGVWFYNGEALPSYTVNEVTEGLKSNPNILIRTETINSEGEKTLLTREESLNKIKDAKLVVEGANLIRNEYGSRLFADFFFFITGFHGFHVFSGVVINIIIFFNVILGTYERRGHYEMVEKVGLYWHFVDLVWVFVFTFFYLV
;
A
#
# COMPACT_ATOMS: atom_id res chain seq x y z
N PHE A 1 -5.55 28.36 -12.68
CA PHE A 1 -4.72 27.46 -13.51
C PHE A 1 -3.74 26.65 -12.67
N LEU A 2 -2.81 27.28 -11.93
CA LEU A 2 -1.85 26.59 -11.05
C LEU A 2 -2.50 25.63 -10.04
N THR A 3 -3.64 26.00 -9.46
CA THR A 3 -4.41 25.16 -8.52
C THR A 3 -4.88 23.84 -9.14
N ILE A 4 -5.27 23.85 -10.42
CA ILE A 4 -5.75 22.66 -11.13
C ILE A 4 -4.57 21.72 -11.41
N ILE A 5 -3.43 22.28 -11.84
CA ILE A 5 -2.20 21.52 -12.06
C ILE A 5 -1.69 20.92 -10.75
N GLY A 6 -1.64 21.72 -9.68
CA GLY A 6 -1.24 21.27 -8.35
C GLY A 6 -2.14 20.14 -7.86
N GLY A 7 -3.46 20.29 -7.98
CA GLY A 7 -4.42 19.23 -7.65
C GLY A 7 -4.24 17.95 -8.49
N ALA A 8 -3.96 18.08 -9.78
CA ALA A 8 -3.73 16.92 -10.65
C ALA A 8 -2.44 16.17 -10.32
N ILE A 9 -1.33 16.89 -10.07
CA ILE A 9 -0.06 16.31 -9.62
C ILE A 9 -0.27 15.61 -8.27
N PHE A 10 -1.01 16.24 -7.38
CA PHE A 10 -1.32 15.69 -6.06
C PHE A 10 -2.09 14.37 -6.14
N VAL A 11 -3.20 14.34 -6.90
CA VAL A 11 -3.98 13.10 -7.12
C VAL A 11 -3.12 12.03 -7.80
N GLY A 12 -2.25 12.42 -8.73
CA GLY A 12 -1.30 11.51 -9.37
C GLY A 12 -0.30 10.90 -8.40
N SER A 13 0.24 11.71 -7.47
CA SER A 13 1.15 11.23 -6.41
C SER A 13 0.48 10.21 -5.50
N GLN A 14 -0.76 10.50 -5.06
CA GLN A 14 -1.55 9.58 -4.23
C GLN A 14 -1.87 8.27 -4.95
N ALA A 15 -2.25 8.34 -6.23
CA ALA A 15 -2.50 7.15 -7.04
C ALA A 15 -1.22 6.31 -7.26
N TRP A 16 -0.08 6.97 -7.47
CA TRP A 16 1.21 6.30 -7.60
C TRP A 16 1.60 5.59 -6.31
N GLU A 17 1.49 6.28 -5.17
CA GLU A 17 1.79 5.72 -3.87
C GLU A 17 0.90 4.51 -3.56
N TRP A 18 -0.41 4.60 -3.81
CA TRP A 18 -1.32 3.48 -3.70
C TRP A 18 -0.90 2.30 -4.57
N ALA A 19 -0.52 2.54 -5.81
CA ALA A 19 -0.06 1.49 -6.71
C ALA A 19 1.21 0.80 -6.17
N THR A 20 2.14 1.57 -5.61
CA THR A 20 3.37 1.04 -4.99
C THR A 20 3.04 0.20 -3.76
N PHE A 21 2.19 0.71 -2.85
CA PHE A 21 1.76 -0.03 -1.66
C PHE A 21 1.00 -1.33 -1.99
N ILE A 22 0.11 -1.28 -2.99
CA ILE A 22 -0.68 -2.43 -3.41
C ILE A 22 0.20 -3.50 -4.07
N LYS A 23 1.22 -3.09 -4.83
CA LYS A 23 2.16 -4.00 -5.46
C LYS A 23 3.13 -4.62 -4.45
N GLY A 24 3.58 -3.83 -3.48
CA GLY A 24 4.60 -4.23 -2.53
C GLY A 24 6.01 -4.22 -3.13
N ASP A 25 6.98 -3.96 -2.27
CA ASP A 25 8.40 -3.89 -2.68
C ASP A 25 9.21 -5.04 -2.08
N TYR A 26 8.80 -5.54 -0.91
CA TYR A 26 9.59 -6.51 -0.16
C TYR A 26 8.95 -7.90 -0.12
N GLY A 27 7.63 -7.97 0.04
CA GLY A 27 6.96 -9.21 0.39
C GLY A 27 7.24 -9.66 1.83
N ALA A 28 6.34 -10.51 2.33
CA ALA A 28 6.37 -11.04 3.70
C ALA A 28 5.70 -12.43 3.76
N LEU A 29 5.84 -13.12 4.90
CA LEU A 29 5.13 -14.37 5.15
C LEU A 29 4.05 -14.18 6.21
N GLU A 30 2.85 -14.70 5.96
CA GLU A 30 1.78 -14.77 6.95
C GLU A 30 1.85 -16.10 7.71
N THR A 31 1.86 -16.04 9.03
CA THR A 31 1.79 -17.22 9.91
C THR A 31 0.35 -17.74 10.02
N LYS A 32 0.18 -18.99 10.46
CA LYS A 32 -1.14 -19.57 10.80
C LYS A 32 -1.95 -18.72 11.81
N GLY A 33 -1.27 -17.96 12.67
CA GLY A 33 -1.87 -17.03 13.62
C GLY A 33 -2.18 -15.64 13.07
N GLY A 34 -2.02 -15.42 11.76
CA GLY A 34 -2.35 -14.16 11.09
C GLY A 34 -1.33 -13.04 11.24
N ARG A 35 -0.21 -13.29 11.92
CA ARG A 35 0.92 -12.35 12.07
C ARG A 35 1.86 -12.43 10.87
N ILE A 36 2.46 -11.31 10.53
CA ILE A 36 3.38 -11.17 9.41
C ILE A 36 4.84 -11.33 9.88
N LEU A 37 5.62 -12.04 9.08
CA LEU A 37 7.06 -12.24 9.24
C LEU A 37 7.76 -11.44 8.15
N GLN A 38 8.62 -10.53 8.57
CA GLN A 38 9.39 -9.67 7.68
C GLN A 38 10.83 -10.20 7.61
N PHE A 39 11.50 -10.01 6.49
CA PHE A 39 12.88 -10.43 6.29
C PHE A 39 13.83 -9.25 6.38
N VAL A 40 14.94 -9.44 7.07
CA VAL A 40 15.94 -8.41 7.34
C VAL A 40 17.33 -9.02 7.13
N LYS A 41 18.25 -8.22 6.57
CA LYS A 41 19.66 -8.61 6.45
C LYS A 41 20.38 -8.40 7.79
N ALA A 42 21.16 -9.38 8.25
CA ALA A 42 21.79 -9.35 9.57
C ALA A 42 22.94 -8.35 9.68
N ASP A 43 23.58 -8.02 8.55
CA ASP A 43 24.69 -7.07 8.44
C ASP A 43 24.24 -5.61 8.47
N THR A 44 23.19 -5.25 7.72
CA THR A 44 22.73 -3.85 7.61
C THR A 44 21.50 -3.54 8.45
N GLY A 45 20.73 -4.55 8.87
CA GLY A 45 19.43 -4.34 9.50
C GLY A 45 18.34 -3.86 8.52
N GLU A 46 18.64 -3.80 7.23
CA GLU A 46 17.69 -3.39 6.18
C GLU A 46 16.74 -4.52 5.80
N ARG A 47 15.52 -4.17 5.36
CA ARG A 47 14.56 -5.15 4.86
C ARG A 47 15.09 -5.80 3.57
N ALA A 48 14.98 -7.12 3.50
CA ALA A 48 15.30 -7.89 2.30
C ALA A 48 14.01 -8.21 1.54
N ALA A 49 14.01 -8.02 0.21
CA ALA A 49 12.88 -8.41 -0.62
C ALA A 49 12.88 -9.92 -0.89
N LEU A 50 11.71 -10.53 -1.03
CA LEU A 50 11.57 -11.95 -1.37
C LEU A 50 12.31 -12.27 -2.68
N ALA A 51 12.31 -11.35 -3.64
CA ALA A 51 13.01 -11.49 -4.91
C ALA A 51 14.55 -11.63 -4.76
N ASP A 52 15.13 -11.06 -3.69
CA ASP A 52 16.59 -11.05 -3.50
C ASP A 52 17.15 -12.39 -3.04
N PHE A 53 16.33 -13.21 -2.37
CA PHE A 53 16.81 -14.42 -1.70
C PHE A 53 15.99 -15.68 -1.95
N SER A 54 14.75 -15.57 -2.45
CA SER A 54 13.94 -16.74 -2.78
C SER A 54 14.55 -17.51 -3.95
N LYS A 55 14.46 -18.84 -3.89
CA LYS A 55 14.86 -19.70 -5.01
C LYS A 55 13.65 -19.97 -5.89
N THR A 56 13.81 -19.87 -7.19
CA THR A 56 12.79 -20.34 -8.13
C THR A 56 12.82 -21.88 -8.16
N LEU A 57 11.76 -22.50 -7.67
CA LEU A 57 11.60 -23.94 -7.75
C LEU A 57 10.64 -24.26 -8.89
N PRO A 58 10.94 -25.23 -9.77
CA PRO A 58 10.01 -25.68 -10.78
C PRO A 58 8.81 -26.31 -10.07
N SER A 59 7.73 -25.54 -9.97
CA SER A 59 6.42 -25.99 -9.50
C SER A 59 5.43 -25.75 -10.63
N GLU A 60 4.64 -26.77 -10.94
CA GLU A 60 3.56 -26.64 -11.91
C GLU A 60 2.41 -25.89 -11.23
N ARG A 61 2.47 -24.56 -11.29
CA ARG A 61 1.43 -23.66 -10.79
C ARG A 61 0.56 -23.26 -11.97
N VAL A 62 -0.68 -23.75 -11.99
CA VAL A 62 -1.67 -23.38 -13.01
C VAL A 62 -2.66 -22.44 -12.36
N ASP A 63 -2.65 -21.17 -12.78
CA ASP A 63 -3.68 -20.22 -12.40
C ASP A 63 -5.04 -20.65 -12.96
N HIS A 64 -6.11 -20.29 -12.25
CA HIS A 64 -7.46 -20.52 -12.73
C HIS A 64 -7.75 -19.67 -13.97
N GLU A 65 -7.64 -20.28 -15.14
CA GLU A 65 -8.06 -19.67 -16.38
C GLU A 65 -9.57 -19.86 -16.62
N LYS A 66 -10.22 -18.88 -17.28
CA LYS A 66 -11.64 -18.95 -17.67
C LYS A 66 -12.03 -20.23 -18.42
N LYS A 67 -11.06 -20.86 -19.10
CA LYS A 67 -11.24 -22.12 -19.86
C LYS A 67 -11.28 -23.38 -18.99
N ASN A 68 -10.80 -23.32 -17.74
CA ASN A 68 -10.59 -24.47 -16.86
C ASN A 68 -11.43 -24.41 -15.56
N GLY A 69 -12.35 -23.44 -15.42
CA GLY A 69 -13.04 -23.14 -14.15
C GLY A 69 -14.56 -23.12 -14.22
N VAL A 70 -15.19 -23.05 -13.04
CA VAL A 70 -16.63 -22.79 -12.90
C VAL A 70 -16.92 -21.41 -13.49
N TRP A 71 -17.93 -21.31 -14.36
CA TRP A 71 -18.36 -20.04 -14.91
C TRP A 71 -18.62 -19.04 -13.77
N PHE A 72 -18.07 -17.82 -13.91
CA PHE A 72 -18.14 -16.74 -12.92
C PHE A 72 -17.33 -16.91 -11.62
N TYR A 73 -16.45 -17.93 -11.54
CA TYR A 73 -15.48 -18.04 -10.44
C TYR A 73 -14.07 -17.66 -10.93
N ASN A 74 -13.53 -16.56 -10.41
CA ASN A 74 -12.11 -16.26 -10.51
C ASN A 74 -11.45 -16.85 -9.27
N GLY A 75 -10.49 -17.76 -9.44
CA GLY A 75 -9.68 -18.26 -8.31
C GLY A 75 -8.85 -17.14 -7.68
N GLU A 76 -8.39 -17.34 -6.44
CA GLU A 76 -7.38 -16.44 -5.86
C GLU A 76 -6.13 -16.45 -6.74
N ALA A 77 -5.60 -15.26 -7.06
CA ALA A 77 -4.36 -15.15 -7.81
C ALA A 77 -3.23 -15.85 -7.04
N LEU A 78 -2.45 -16.68 -7.73
CA LEU A 78 -1.31 -17.33 -7.10
C LEU A 78 -0.25 -16.28 -6.73
N PRO A 79 0.34 -16.34 -5.53
CA PRO A 79 1.43 -15.46 -5.17
C PRO A 79 2.65 -15.73 -6.05
N SER A 80 3.50 -14.72 -6.26
CA SER A 80 4.69 -14.84 -7.11
C SER A 80 5.61 -15.95 -6.60
N TYR A 81 5.74 -16.06 -5.27
CA TYR A 81 6.56 -17.07 -4.61
C TYR A 81 5.72 -18.02 -3.75
N THR A 82 6.20 -19.25 -3.59
CA THR A 82 5.66 -20.21 -2.63
C THR A 82 6.39 -20.13 -1.30
N VAL A 83 5.74 -20.59 -0.22
CA VAL A 83 6.39 -20.69 1.10
C VAL A 83 7.64 -21.58 1.05
N ASN A 84 7.64 -22.62 0.20
CA ASN A 84 8.78 -23.52 0.03
C ASN A 84 9.97 -22.82 -0.64
N GLU A 85 9.73 -22.05 -1.69
CA GLU A 85 10.76 -21.25 -2.38
C GLU A 85 11.43 -20.24 -1.44
N VAL A 86 10.62 -19.58 -0.61
CA VAL A 86 11.11 -18.65 0.42
C VAL A 86 11.86 -19.39 1.53
N THR A 87 11.39 -20.58 1.93
CA THR A 87 12.04 -21.39 2.97
C THR A 87 13.40 -21.91 2.51
N GLU A 88 13.51 -22.42 1.29
CA GLU A 88 14.77 -22.88 0.73
C GLU A 88 15.73 -21.72 0.45
N GLY A 89 15.21 -20.57 0.00
CA GLY A 89 15.96 -19.34 -0.14
C GLY A 89 16.53 -18.83 1.20
N LEU A 90 15.72 -18.88 2.26
CA LEU A 90 16.16 -18.54 3.60
C LEU A 90 17.26 -19.49 4.06
N LYS A 91 17.09 -20.82 3.88
CA LYS A 91 18.11 -21.82 4.26
C LYS A 91 19.45 -21.59 3.56
N SER A 92 19.45 -21.22 2.27
CA SER A 92 20.68 -20.95 1.54
C SER A 92 21.38 -19.65 1.94
N ASN A 93 20.64 -18.67 2.45
CA ASN A 93 21.18 -17.36 2.80
C ASN A 93 21.24 -17.21 4.33
N PRO A 94 22.40 -17.46 4.98
CA PRO A 94 22.54 -17.34 6.43
C PRO A 94 22.44 -15.89 6.91
N ASN A 95 22.67 -14.91 6.03
CA ASN A 95 22.60 -13.49 6.34
C ASN A 95 21.16 -12.95 6.46
N ILE A 96 20.13 -13.74 6.12
CA ILE A 96 18.73 -13.31 6.22
C ILE A 96 18.10 -13.86 7.50
N LEU A 97 17.50 -12.95 8.26
CA LEU A 97 16.81 -13.21 9.53
C LEU A 97 15.34 -12.79 9.44
N ILE A 98 14.53 -13.33 10.35
CA ILE A 98 13.12 -12.99 10.46
C ILE A 98 12.91 -11.97 11.57
N ARG A 99 12.27 -10.86 11.22
CA ARG A 99 11.73 -9.86 12.13
C ARG A 99 10.24 -10.10 12.31
N THR A 100 9.77 -10.16 13.54
CA THR A 100 8.33 -10.32 13.83
C THR A 100 7.69 -9.00 14.27
N GLU A 101 6.35 -8.99 14.33
CA GLU A 101 5.58 -7.83 14.79
C GLU A 101 5.69 -7.56 16.30
N THR A 102 6.15 -8.54 17.11
CA THR A 102 6.23 -8.34 18.56
C THR A 102 7.34 -7.37 18.93
N ILE A 103 7.02 -6.43 19.82
CA ILE A 103 7.94 -5.42 20.33
C ILE A 103 8.61 -5.95 21.59
N ASN A 104 9.93 -5.82 21.67
CA ASN A 104 10.74 -6.17 22.83
C ASN A 104 10.58 -5.15 23.96
N SER A 105 11.11 -5.48 25.13
CA SER A 105 11.19 -4.56 26.29
C SER A 105 11.90 -3.23 26.00
N GLU A 106 12.71 -3.18 24.95
CA GLU A 106 13.45 -2.01 24.47
C GLU A 106 12.67 -1.17 23.44
N GLY A 107 11.44 -1.54 23.10
CA GLY A 107 10.62 -0.80 22.14
C GLY A 107 10.89 -1.14 20.66
N GLU A 108 11.87 -2.00 20.39
CA GLU A 108 12.21 -2.44 19.04
C GLU A 108 11.47 -3.72 18.62
N LYS A 109 11.27 -3.90 17.32
CA LYS A 109 10.71 -5.15 16.77
C LYS A 109 11.68 -6.31 17.01
N THR A 110 11.19 -7.38 17.61
CA THR A 110 11.91 -8.64 17.83
C THR A 110 12.58 -9.16 16.55
N LEU A 111 13.91 -9.12 16.53
CA LEU A 111 14.73 -9.82 15.55
C LEU A 111 15.03 -11.21 16.08
N LEU A 112 14.59 -12.24 15.36
CA LEU A 112 14.83 -13.62 15.76
C LEU A 112 16.25 -14.05 15.40
N THR A 113 16.83 -14.88 16.25
CA THR A 113 18.07 -15.58 15.90
C THR A 113 17.84 -16.52 14.71
N ARG A 114 18.93 -17.02 14.14
CA ARG A 114 18.85 -17.89 12.95
C ARG A 114 18.05 -19.17 13.21
N GLU A 115 18.29 -19.81 14.35
CA GLU A 115 17.60 -21.06 14.72
C GLU A 115 16.10 -20.81 14.97
N GLU A 116 15.77 -19.71 15.65
CA GLU A 116 14.39 -19.29 15.88
C GLU A 116 13.68 -18.94 14.57
N SER A 117 14.36 -18.27 13.65
CA SER A 117 13.83 -17.94 12.32
C SER A 117 13.47 -19.20 11.52
N LEU A 118 14.33 -20.23 11.55
CA LEU A 118 14.08 -21.52 10.90
C LEU A 118 12.96 -22.33 11.55
N ASN A 119 12.71 -22.14 12.85
CA ASN A 119 11.56 -22.73 13.51
C ASN A 119 10.28 -21.95 13.18
N LYS A 120 10.35 -20.61 13.13
CA LYS A 120 9.20 -19.74 12.89
C LYS A 120 8.64 -19.86 11.49
N ILE A 121 9.49 -20.11 10.48
CA ILE A 121 9.04 -20.28 9.10
C ILE A 121 8.16 -21.52 8.90
N LYS A 122 8.24 -22.53 9.77
CA LYS A 122 7.35 -23.72 9.72
C LYS A 122 5.88 -23.36 9.98
N ASP A 123 5.64 -22.25 10.67
CA ASP A 123 4.30 -21.72 10.92
C ASP A 123 3.79 -20.84 9.77
N ALA A 124 4.60 -20.59 8.74
CA ALA A 124 4.19 -19.82 7.57
C ALA A 124 3.13 -20.59 6.78
N LYS A 125 2.07 -19.89 6.41
CA LYS A 125 0.94 -20.42 5.65
C LYS A 125 0.95 -19.91 4.22
N LEU A 126 1.18 -18.61 4.05
CA LEU A 126 1.01 -17.91 2.77
C LEU A 126 2.10 -16.84 2.59
N VAL A 127 2.45 -16.60 1.33
CA VAL A 127 3.25 -15.44 0.93
C VAL A 127 2.31 -14.26 0.72
N VAL A 128 2.69 -13.09 1.23
CA VAL A 128 1.97 -11.83 1.10
C VAL A 128 2.88 -10.84 0.39
N GLU A 129 2.43 -10.29 -0.72
CA GLU A 129 3.10 -9.22 -1.46
C GLU A 129 2.16 -8.02 -1.49
N GLY A 130 2.68 -6.86 -1.11
CA GLY A 130 1.93 -5.61 -1.02
C GLY A 130 0.93 -5.54 0.12
N ALA A 131 0.08 -4.53 0.03
CA ALA A 131 -0.97 -4.24 0.99
C ALA A 131 -2.34 -4.26 0.31
N ASN A 132 -3.27 -4.98 0.93
CA ASN A 132 -4.68 -5.00 0.58
C ASN A 132 -5.52 -4.98 1.87
N LEU A 133 -6.85 -4.96 1.71
CA LEU A 133 -7.82 -4.90 2.83
C LEU A 133 -7.83 -6.14 3.73
N ILE A 134 -7.09 -7.20 3.38
CA ILE A 134 -7.09 -8.49 4.09
C ILE A 134 -5.68 -8.82 4.63
N ARG A 135 -4.64 -8.41 3.90
CA ARG A 135 -3.24 -8.78 4.12
C ARG A 135 -2.34 -7.58 3.85
N ASN A 136 -1.32 -7.43 4.69
CA ASN A 136 -0.40 -6.30 4.64
C ASN A 136 1.03 -6.79 4.85
N GLU A 137 1.97 -6.44 3.96
CA GLU A 137 3.39 -6.78 4.13
C GLU A 137 4.15 -5.85 5.11
N TYR A 138 3.60 -4.67 5.42
CA TYR A 138 4.29 -3.62 6.17
C TYR A 138 4.08 -3.72 7.69
N GLY A 139 3.02 -4.40 8.15
CA GLY A 139 2.74 -4.59 9.57
C GLY A 139 1.31 -5.06 9.83
N SER A 140 0.69 -4.50 10.87
CA SER A 140 -0.67 -4.88 11.25
C SER A 140 -1.66 -4.59 10.11
N ARG A 141 -2.67 -5.45 9.99
CA ARG A 141 -3.75 -5.28 8.99
C ARG A 141 -4.50 -3.96 9.22
N LEU A 142 -4.77 -3.66 10.48
CA LEU A 142 -5.46 -2.44 10.90
C LEU A 142 -4.76 -1.16 10.41
N PHE A 143 -3.41 -1.14 10.39
CA PHE A 143 -2.69 0.02 9.88
C PHE A 143 -2.98 0.27 8.40
N ALA A 144 -2.94 -0.78 7.56
CA ALA A 144 -3.27 -0.65 6.14
C ALA A 144 -4.74 -0.25 5.94
N ASP A 145 -5.67 -0.83 6.69
CA ASP A 145 -7.09 -0.48 6.60
C ASP A 145 -7.35 1.00 6.89
N PHE A 146 -6.78 1.54 7.98
CA PHE A 146 -6.90 2.96 8.30
C PHE A 146 -6.19 3.85 7.28
N PHE A 147 -5.01 3.46 6.82
CA PHE A 147 -4.26 4.19 5.79
C PHE A 147 -5.07 4.32 4.50
N PHE A 148 -5.53 3.21 3.92
CA PHE A 148 -6.31 3.22 2.67
C PHE A 148 -7.66 3.91 2.84
N PHE A 149 -8.33 3.75 3.98
CA PHE A 149 -9.62 4.40 4.23
C PHE A 149 -9.49 5.92 4.30
N ILE A 150 -8.56 6.44 5.11
CA ILE A 150 -8.40 7.88 5.35
C ILE A 150 -7.84 8.56 4.10
N THR A 151 -6.75 8.03 3.52
CA THR A 151 -6.14 8.61 2.31
C THR A 151 -7.08 8.49 1.11
N GLY A 152 -7.87 7.41 1.03
CA GLY A 152 -8.81 7.19 -0.06
C GLY A 152 -10.01 8.14 -0.01
N PHE A 153 -10.59 8.32 1.19
CA PHE A 153 -11.65 9.30 1.39
C PHE A 153 -11.18 10.73 1.11
N HIS A 154 -9.95 11.06 1.53
CA HIS A 154 -9.35 12.35 1.21
C HIS A 154 -9.10 12.52 -0.30
N GLY A 155 -8.53 11.51 -0.97
CA GLY A 155 -8.31 11.51 -2.42
C GLY A 155 -9.61 11.70 -3.20
N PHE A 156 -10.73 11.12 -2.75
CA PHE A 156 -12.06 11.36 -3.32
C PHE A 156 -12.50 12.83 -3.21
N HIS A 157 -12.22 13.49 -2.08
CA HIS A 157 -12.52 14.92 -1.92
C HIS A 157 -11.66 15.79 -2.84
N VAL A 158 -10.36 15.49 -2.94
CA VAL A 158 -9.48 16.20 -3.88
C VAL A 158 -9.95 16.01 -5.31
N PHE A 159 -10.26 14.78 -5.72
CA PHE A 159 -10.76 14.49 -7.07
C PHE A 159 -12.04 15.28 -7.39
N SER A 160 -13.03 15.25 -6.49
CA SER A 160 -14.27 16.03 -6.69
C SER A 160 -14.00 17.54 -6.72
N GLY A 161 -13.08 18.04 -5.89
CA GLY A 161 -12.62 19.44 -5.93
C GLY A 161 -11.94 19.83 -7.25
N VAL A 162 -11.10 18.96 -7.82
CA VAL A 162 -10.44 19.21 -9.12
C VAL A 162 -11.50 19.30 -10.22
N VAL A 163 -12.47 18.38 -10.23
CA VAL A 163 -13.58 18.38 -11.19
C VAL A 163 -14.39 19.68 -11.10
N ILE A 164 -14.74 20.10 -9.89
CA ILE A 164 -15.49 21.35 -9.69
C ILE A 164 -14.66 22.58 -10.13
N ASN A 165 -13.36 22.60 -9.83
CA ASN A 165 -12.45 23.66 -10.28
C ASN A 165 -12.34 23.72 -11.81
N ILE A 166 -12.31 22.57 -12.50
CA ILE A 166 -12.32 22.51 -13.96
C ILE A 166 -13.63 23.09 -14.52
N ILE A 167 -14.79 22.72 -13.94
CA ILE A 167 -16.10 23.25 -14.36
C ILE A 167 -16.15 24.77 -14.21
N ILE A 168 -15.72 25.30 -13.06
CA ILE A 168 -15.69 26.74 -12.83
C ILE A 168 -14.73 27.43 -13.78
N PHE A 169 -13.55 26.86 -14.04
CA PHE A 169 -12.58 27.42 -14.96
C PHE A 169 -13.16 27.61 -16.37
N PHE A 170 -13.85 26.60 -16.91
CA PHE A 170 -14.53 26.73 -18.20
C PHE A 170 -15.67 27.76 -18.16
N ASN A 171 -16.47 27.78 -17.09
CA ASN A 171 -17.53 28.76 -16.92
C ASN A 171 -17.01 30.21 -16.77
N VAL A 172 -15.79 30.41 -16.27
CA VAL A 172 -15.14 31.73 -16.26
C VAL A 172 -14.70 32.13 -17.67
N ILE A 173 -14.06 31.22 -18.43
CA ILE A 173 -13.64 31.48 -19.81
C ILE A 173 -14.83 31.81 -20.72
N LEU A 174 -15.97 31.15 -20.52
CA LEU A 174 -17.20 31.39 -21.27
C LEU A 174 -17.93 32.69 -20.88
N GLY A 175 -17.40 33.47 -19.93
CA GLY A 175 -17.99 34.74 -19.48
C GLY A 175 -19.31 34.57 -18.71
N THR A 176 -19.65 33.34 -18.29
CA THR A 176 -20.95 33.03 -17.67
C THR A 176 -21.17 33.74 -16.34
N TYR A 177 -20.11 34.00 -15.58
CA TYR A 177 -20.19 34.69 -14.29
C TYR A 177 -20.21 36.22 -14.43
N GLU A 178 -19.47 36.77 -15.38
CA GLU A 178 -19.47 38.20 -15.70
C GLU A 178 -20.85 38.64 -16.23
N ARG A 179 -21.51 37.77 -17.01
CA ARG A 179 -22.90 37.96 -17.46
C ARG A 179 -23.95 37.80 -16.36
N ARG A 180 -23.64 37.14 -15.24
CA ARG A 180 -24.53 36.92 -14.09
C ARG A 180 -24.36 37.95 -12.97
N GLY A 181 -23.24 38.67 -12.93
CA GLY A 181 -22.99 39.76 -11.97
C GLY A 181 -22.62 39.34 -10.54
N HIS A 182 -22.50 38.03 -10.25
CA HIS A 182 -22.17 37.52 -8.90
C HIS A 182 -21.16 36.36 -8.96
N TYR A 183 -20.09 36.47 -8.16
CA TYR A 183 -18.96 35.53 -8.10
C TYR A 183 -19.03 34.50 -6.95
N GLU A 184 -20.16 34.42 -6.24
CA GLU A 184 -20.31 33.56 -5.04
C GLU A 184 -19.92 32.10 -5.26
N MET A 185 -20.15 31.56 -6.47
CA MET A 185 -19.80 30.17 -6.78
C MET A 185 -18.29 29.93 -6.80
N VAL A 186 -17.49 30.93 -7.18
CA VAL A 186 -16.03 30.85 -7.17
C VAL A 186 -15.51 30.87 -5.73
N GLU A 187 -16.07 31.72 -4.88
CA GLU A 187 -15.71 31.79 -3.46
C GLU A 187 -16.03 30.51 -2.70
N LYS A 188 -17.23 29.94 -2.91
CA LYS A 188 -17.64 28.66 -2.29
C LYS A 188 -16.70 27.52 -2.67
N VAL A 189 -16.24 27.47 -3.92
CA VAL A 189 -15.31 26.44 -4.38
C VAL A 189 -13.87 26.69 -3.94
N GLY A 190 -13.44 27.95 -3.89
CA GLY A 190 -12.17 28.32 -3.27
C GLY A 190 -12.11 27.89 -1.80
N LEU A 191 -13.18 28.11 -1.04
CA LEU A 191 -13.29 27.68 0.35
C LEU A 191 -13.26 26.14 0.49
N TYR A 192 -13.95 25.42 -0.40
CA TYR A 192 -13.87 23.96 -0.45
C TYR A 192 -12.44 23.48 -0.70
N TRP A 193 -11.73 24.11 -1.64
CA TRP A 193 -10.35 23.76 -1.96
C TRP A 193 -9.40 24.00 -0.78
N HIS A 194 -9.56 25.12 -0.06
CA HIS A 194 -8.81 25.38 1.16
C HIS A 194 -9.12 24.39 2.29
N PHE A 195 -10.38 23.97 2.43
CA PHE A 195 -10.76 22.94 3.39
C PHE A 195 -10.06 21.61 3.10
N VAL A 196 -10.06 21.19 1.82
CA VAL A 196 -9.36 19.97 1.39
C VAL A 196 -7.87 20.07 1.69
N ASP A 197 -7.22 21.20 1.39
CA ASP A 197 -5.80 21.44 1.67
C ASP A 197 -5.48 21.36 3.17
N LEU A 198 -6.31 21.96 4.02
CA LEU A 198 -6.15 21.90 5.47
C LEU A 198 -6.25 20.46 6.01
N VAL A 199 -7.23 19.68 5.54
CA VAL A 199 -7.36 18.26 5.92
C VAL A 199 -6.13 17.46 5.49
N TRP A 200 -5.56 17.77 4.32
CA TRP A 200 -4.35 17.11 3.85
C TRP A 200 -3.16 17.33 4.79
N VAL A 201 -2.94 18.56 5.26
CA VAL A 201 -1.84 18.86 6.19
C VAL A 201 -1.92 17.99 7.45
N PHE A 202 -3.13 17.72 7.96
CA PHE A 202 -3.32 16.80 9.08
C PHE A 202 -3.00 15.35 8.72
N VAL A 203 -3.55 14.83 7.62
CA VAL A 203 -3.30 13.45 7.16
C VAL A 203 -1.81 13.22 6.94
N PHE A 204 -1.14 14.18 6.29
CA PHE A 204 0.30 14.11 6.04
C PHE A 204 1.11 14.03 7.34
N THR A 205 0.77 14.87 8.32
CA THR A 205 1.47 14.89 9.61
C THR A 205 1.36 13.56 10.36
N PHE A 206 0.18 12.95 10.41
CA PHE A 206 -0.04 11.72 11.17
C PHE A 206 0.52 10.45 10.51
N PHE A 207 0.58 10.39 9.18
CA PHE A 207 1.01 9.18 8.46
C PHE A 207 2.46 9.23 7.93
N TYR A 208 3.00 10.41 7.65
CA TYR A 208 4.33 10.55 7.04
C TYR A 208 5.39 11.12 7.98
N LEU A 209 4.98 11.80 9.06
CA LEU A 209 5.90 12.56 9.91
C LEU A 209 6.03 12.00 11.34
N VAL A 210 5.01 11.29 11.82
CA VAL A 210 4.96 10.62 13.13
C VAL A 210 5.44 9.17 13.03
#